data_AF-M7ZWG8-F1
#
_entry.id   AF-M7ZWG8-F1
#
_cell.length_a   1.000
_cell.length_b   1.000
_cell.length_c   1.000
_cell.angle_alpha   90.00
_cell.angle_beta   90.00
_cell.angle_gamma   90.00
#
_symmetry.space_group_name_H-M   'P 1'
#
loop_
_entity.id
_entity.type
_entity.pdbx_description
1 polymer ?
#
loop_
_entity_poly.entity_id
_entity_poly.type
_entity_poly.pdbx_seq_one_letter_code
_entity_poly.pdbx_strand_id
1 'polypeptide(L)' 'MARARRGEGDTDVFLHDVDRRVERMYAEEFLCERFRVGATGRLWHFRIPPVSRRNATAAGGDKRPFC' A
#
# COMPACT_ATOMS: atom_id res chain seq x y z
N MET A 1 6.65 -3.02 9.55
CA MET A 1 6.04 -4.16 8.83
C MET A 1 5.26 -5.00 9.84
N ALA A 2 4.13 -5.60 9.45
CA ALA A 2 3.27 -6.39 10.34
C ALA A 2 4.12 -7.32 11.22
N ARG A 3 4.31 -6.93 12.48
CA ARG A 3 5.44 -7.40 13.31
C ARG A 3 5.34 -8.87 13.69
N ALA A 4 4.18 -9.49 13.47
CA ALA A 4 3.88 -10.88 13.84
C ALA A 4 3.72 -11.82 12.63
N ARG A 5 4.07 -11.41 11.41
CA ARG A 5 3.97 -12.27 10.23
C ARG A 5 4.96 -13.45 10.33
N ARG A 6 4.45 -14.68 10.23
CA ARG A 6 5.24 -15.93 10.34
C ARG A 6 5.64 -16.54 8.99
N GLY A 7 5.16 -15.98 7.89
CA GLY A 7 5.42 -16.48 6.54
C GLY A 7 5.43 -15.38 5.48
N GLU A 8 5.80 -15.75 4.26
CA GLU A 8 5.73 -14.88 3.11
C GLU A 8 4.29 -14.79 2.59
N GLY A 9 3.76 -13.58 2.54
CA GLY A 9 2.42 -13.33 2.06
C GLY A 9 2.21 -11.84 1.83
N ASP A 10 1.25 -11.52 0.99
CA ASP A 10 0.82 -10.15 0.80
C ASP A 10 0.08 -9.69 2.06
N THR A 11 0.21 -8.41 2.38
CA THR A 11 -0.46 -7.80 3.52
C THR A 11 -1.62 -6.97 3.02
N ASP A 12 -2.83 -7.37 3.40
CA ASP A 12 -4.03 -6.56 3.19
C ASP A 12 -4.08 -5.43 4.21
N VAL A 13 -4.17 -4.19 3.72
CA VAL A 13 -4.27 -2.98 4.53
C VAL A 13 -5.57 -2.29 4.17
N PHE A 14 -6.40 -2.05 5.19
CA PHE A 14 -7.65 -1.32 5.05
C PHE A 14 -7.48 0.05 5.69
N LEU A 15 -7.68 1.10 4.90
CA LEU A 15 -7.66 2.48 5.36
C LEU A 15 -9.09 3.01 5.40
N HIS A 16 -9.52 3.47 6.56
CA HIS A 16 -10.81 4.14 6.75
C HIS A 16 -10.65 5.66 6.67
N ASP A 17 -11.77 6.37 6.48
CA ASP A 17 -11.86 7.83 6.47
C ASP A 17 -10.92 8.56 5.48
N VAL A 18 -10.81 7.99 4.28
CA VAL A 18 -10.07 8.58 3.14
C VAL A 18 -10.70 9.87 2.58
N ASP A 19 -11.84 10.29 3.12
CA ASP A 19 -12.43 11.61 2.90
C ASP A 19 -11.58 12.72 3.54
N ARG A 20 -10.76 12.39 4.55
CA ARG A 20 -9.77 13.32 5.10
C ARG A 20 -8.60 13.47 4.13
N ARG A 21 -8.33 14.73 3.75
CA ARG A 21 -7.21 15.12 2.86
C ARG A 21 -5.86 14.55 3.31
N VAL A 22 -5.62 14.53 4.62
CA VAL A 22 -4.38 14.05 5.22
C VAL A 22 -4.22 12.54 5.02
N GLU A 23 -5.26 11.76 5.32
CA GLU A 23 -5.22 10.31 5.15
C GLU A 23 -5.10 9.90 3.69
N ARG A 24 -5.76 10.63 2.79
CA ARG A 24 -5.60 10.41 1.34
C ARG A 24 -4.17 10.67 0.88
N MET A 25 -3.56 11.78 1.28
CA MET A 25 -2.17 12.12 0.92
C MET A 25 -1.19 11.08 1.44
N TYR A 26 -1.31 10.68 2.71
CA TYR A 26 -0.45 9.66 3.29
C TYR A 26 -0.67 8.28 2.64
N ALA A 27 -1.89 7.93 2.27
CA ALA A 27 -2.17 6.69 1.55
C ALA A 27 -1.47 6.65 0.19
N GLU A 28 -1.57 7.73 -0.57
CA GLU A 28 -0.97 7.84 -1.90
C GLU A 28 0.56 7.85 -1.84
N GLU A 29 1.14 8.52 -0.84
CA GLU A 29 2.59 8.64 -0.68
C GLU A 29 3.24 7.35 -0.15
N PHE A 30 2.61 6.68 0.83
CA PHE A 30 3.23 5.55 1.55
C PHE A 30 2.74 4.17 1.12
N LEU A 31 1.50 4.05 0.62
CA LEU A 31 0.91 2.76 0.23
C LEU A 31 0.87 2.56 -1.29
N CYS A 32 1.14 3.62 -2.07
CA CYS A 32 1.14 3.67 -3.53
C CYS A 32 -0.16 3.24 -4.18
N GLU A 33 -0.61 4.02 -5.15
CA GLU A 33 -1.86 3.71 -5.85
C GLU A 33 -1.80 2.37 -6.62
N ARG A 34 -0.61 1.93 -7.05
CA ARG A 34 -0.40 0.64 -7.74
C ARG A 34 -0.79 -0.57 -6.89
N PHE A 35 -0.68 -0.45 -5.56
CA PHE A 35 -1.04 -1.53 -4.64
C PHE A 35 -2.49 -1.42 -4.15
N ARG A 36 -3.27 -0.43 -4.63
CA ARG A 36 -4.70 -0.30 -4.31
C ARG A 36 -5.48 -1.35 -5.10
N VAL A 37 -6.12 -2.27 -4.39
CA VAL A 37 -7.01 -3.28 -4.97
C VAL A 37 -8.35 -2.66 -5.31
N GLY A 38 -8.85 -1.79 -4.44
CA GLY A 38 -10.15 -1.15 -4.62
C GLY A 38 -10.48 -0.11 -3.57
N ALA A 39 -11.60 0.57 -3.78
CA ALA A 39 -12.18 1.54 -2.87
C ALA A 39 -13.69 1.30 -2.77
N THR A 40 -14.24 1.37 -1.56
CA THR A 40 -15.69 1.26 -1.31
C THR A 40 -16.08 2.33 -0.30
N GLY A 41 -16.79 3.36 -0.78
CA GLY A 41 -17.15 4.52 0.05
C GLY A 41 -15.92 5.22 0.61
N ARG A 42 -15.78 5.22 1.95
CA ARG A 42 -14.65 5.81 2.68
C ARG A 42 -13.55 4.79 3.04
N LEU A 43 -13.67 3.56 2.57
CA LEU A 43 -12.74 2.48 2.83
C LEU A 43 -11.89 2.20 1.60
N TRP A 44 -10.58 2.25 1.74
CA TRP A 44 -9.64 1.81 0.71
C TRP A 44 -8.97 0.50 1.11
N HIS A 45 -8.76 -0.36 0.13
CA HIS A 45 -8.10 -1.65 0.29
C HIS A 45 -6.81 -1.68 -0.53
N PHE A 46 -5.71 -1.94 0.16
CA PHE A 46 -4.39 -2.12 -0.43
C PHE A 46 -3.87 -3.52 -0.18
N ARG A 47 -3.14 -4.06 -1.14
CA ARG A 47 -2.46 -5.34 -1.04
C ARG A 47 -0.97 -5.15 -1.25
N ILE A 48 -0.23 -5.17 -0.16
CA ILE A 48 1.20 -4.82 -0.14
C ILE A 48 2.05 -6.09 -0.15
N PRO A 49 2.88 -6.31 -1.19
CA PRO A 49 3.76 -7.46 -1.23
C PRO A 49 4.93 -7.34 -0.23
N PRO A 50 5.52 -8.47 0.19
CA PRO A 50 6.71 -8.47 1.03
C PRO A 50 7.88 -7.76 0.33
N VAL A 51 8.81 -7.18 1.10
CA VAL A 51 9.98 -6.46 0.56
C VAL A 51 10.79 -7.30 -0.43
N SER A 52 10.91 -8.59 -0.17
CA SER A 52 11.62 -9.55 -1.01
C SER A 52 11.04 -9.61 -2.43
N ARG A 53 9.72 -9.39 -2.60
CA ARG A 53 9.04 -9.35 -3.89
C ARG A 53 8.93 -7.95 -4.49
N ARG A 54 8.95 -6.90 -3.67
CA ARG A 54 8.85 -5.50 -4.16
C ARG A 54 9.95 -5.13 -5.15
N ASN A 55 11.16 -5.64 -4.96
CA ASN A 55 12.29 -5.39 -5.86
C ASN A 55 12.05 -5.92 -7.28
N ALA A 56 11.18 -6.91 -7.48
CA ALA A 56 10.86 -7.43 -8.82
C ALA A 56 9.86 -6.53 -9.59
N THR A 57 9.05 -5.75 -8.88
CA THR A 57 8.04 -4.84 -9.46
C THR A 57 8.51 -3.38 -9.60
N ALA A 58 9.70 -3.06 -9.09
CA ALA A 58 10.33 -1.73 -9.14
C ALA A 58 11.03 -1.44 -10.49
N ALA A 59 10.66 -2.15 -11.57
CA ALA A 59 11.23 -1.98 -12.91
C ALA A 59 10.76 -0.69 -13.64
N GLY A 60 10.21 0.29 -12.92
CA GLY A 60 9.86 1.60 -13.45
C GLY A 60 10.29 2.66 -12.45
N GLY A 61 11.18 3.57 -12.86
CA GLY A 61 11.82 4.59 -12.03
C GLY A 61 10.87 5.65 -11.47
N ASP A 62 9.98 5.27 -10.57
CA ASP A 62 9.19 6.18 -9.74
C ASP A 62 10.11 6.75 -8.65
N LYS A 63 10.23 8.08 -8.58
CA LYS A 63 11.04 8.80 -7.57
C LYS A 63 10.43 8.80 -6.17
N ARG A 64 9.41 7.97 -5.91
CA ARG A 64 8.66 7.95 -4.65
C ARG A 64 9.24 6.86 -3.77
N PRO A 65 9.77 7.14 -2.57
CA PRO A 65 10.54 6.17 -1.79
C PRO A 65 9.76 4.91 -1.35
N PHE A 66 8.43 4.94 -1.44
CA PHE A 66 7.56 3.82 -1.10
C PHE A 66 6.89 3.16 -2.33
N CYS A 67 7.08 3.74 -3.53
CA CYS A 67 6.66 3.21 -4.84
C CYS A 67 7.89 2.89 -5.72
#